data_AF-A0A924LDG1-F1
#
_entry.id   AF-A0A924LDG1-F1
#
_cell.length_a   1.000
_cell.length_b   1.000
_cell.length_c   1.000
_cell.angle_alpha   90.00
_cell.angle_beta   90.00
_cell.angle_gamma   90.00
#
_symmetry.space_group_name_H-M   'P 1'
#
loop_
_entity.id
_entity.type
_entity.pdbx_description
1 polymer ?
#
loop_
_entity_poly.entity_id
_entity_poly.type
_entity_poly.pdbx_seq_one_letter_code
_entity_poly.pdbx_strand_id
1 'polypeptide(L)'
;MFTRQMSAGIAAVAMGAILYGLYRYPLAWPLSIALLGYGAWLWRRGEAWLLVIPAVLPAYDLSPWSGWLVVGASDFFILTTIAIMALRHPPQWVDFWPGRTAAWVAGPFLAFFTLSTLIGIAVPPPPGGSDNLYLTAWETIRLAKPFWAAFILLGLARARARTDGDVMIWFGFGMVAGLGAVSAIVVVERLVFPGLFDLVQDYRVVGPFGSMHVGGGHIGTYIAFSLPFLNVCLVHRRRWSLLVLAVVAVLAAYALLVTFARTAYGAGLMGAMVAAFGAPIIGWVRRRKPITIGIVSSVIPLLIGAAVIVIGLDTSYMGSRARAISSDLAGRTANWTAGIALMDHTLAGQLFGMGLGSYPRIAADRLPPNQGPSNFVRKFGVDGTTLELTMKAGLYFGQKLSIKPGADYRLRLRVRAAVAGSLGVNLCQKLLLYSDNCQGIGQTLSDPGRWVVIDRDIRAPGRAEADWSLARLRPIELS
;
A
#
# COMPACT_ATOMS: atom_id res chain seq x y z
N MET A 1 -19.07 11.24 -28.31
CA MET A 1 -17.87 11.98 -28.78
C MET A 1 -17.38 12.82 -27.61
N PHE A 2 -16.11 12.71 -27.19
CA PHE A 2 -15.60 13.57 -26.11
C PHE A 2 -15.47 15.00 -26.65
N THR A 3 -16.28 15.93 -26.15
CA THR A 3 -16.20 17.34 -26.58
C THR A 3 -15.00 18.02 -25.92
N ARG A 4 -14.46 19.07 -26.56
CA ARG A 4 -13.42 19.91 -25.95
C ARG A 4 -13.88 20.50 -24.61
N GLN A 5 -15.17 20.86 -24.51
CA GLN A 5 -15.78 21.34 -23.27
C GLN A 5 -15.74 20.29 -22.15
N MET A 6 -16.07 19.03 -22.46
CA MET A 6 -16.02 17.95 -21.46
C MET A 6 -14.60 17.69 -20.97
N SER A 7 -13.61 17.74 -21.87
CA SER A 7 -12.20 17.53 -21.53
C SER A 7 -11.66 18.68 -20.67
N ALA A 8 -12.04 19.93 -20.97
CA ALA A 8 -11.72 21.09 -20.14
C ALA A 8 -12.39 21.01 -18.76
N GLY A 9 -13.64 20.54 -18.69
CA GLY A 9 -14.35 20.31 -17.43
C GLY A 9 -13.65 19.29 -16.54
N ILE A 10 -13.23 18.15 -17.10
CA ILE A 10 -12.46 17.13 -16.37
C ILE A 10 -11.14 17.72 -15.85
N ALA A 11 -10.42 18.47 -16.68
CA ALA A 11 -9.18 19.11 -16.26
C ALA A 11 -9.39 20.12 -15.13
N ALA A 12 -10.46 20.93 -15.20
CA ALA A 12 -10.80 21.89 -14.17
C ALA A 12 -11.17 21.20 -12.85
N VAL A 13 -11.98 20.13 -12.88
CA VAL A 13 -12.34 19.36 -11.68
C VAL A 13 -11.10 18.71 -11.05
N ALA A 14 -10.24 18.08 -11.86
CA ALA A 14 -9.01 17.47 -11.38
C ALA A 14 -8.06 18.53 -10.77
N MET A 15 -7.92 19.69 -11.41
CA MET A 15 -7.11 20.80 -10.88
C MET A 15 -7.69 21.37 -9.58
N GLY A 16 -9.01 21.55 -9.50
CA GLY A 16 -9.68 21.98 -8.28
C GLY A 16 -9.47 21.00 -7.12
N ALA A 17 -9.56 19.70 -7.38
CA ALA A 17 -9.28 18.66 -6.40
C ALA A 17 -7.80 18.69 -5.92
N ILE A 18 -6.85 18.90 -6.83
CA ILE A 18 -5.42 19.05 -6.49
C ILE A 18 -5.22 20.26 -5.57
N LEU A 19 -5.73 21.43 -5.95
CA LEU A 19 -5.56 22.67 -5.19
C LEU A 19 -6.19 22.56 -3.79
N TYR A 20 -7.42 22.04 -3.71
CA TYR A 20 -8.10 21.81 -2.43
C TYR A 20 -7.36 20.80 -1.56
N GLY A 21 -6.91 19.70 -2.16
CA GLY A 21 -6.13 18.67 -1.45
C GLY A 21 -4.82 19.23 -0.91
N LEU A 22 -4.05 19.96 -1.74
CA LEU A 22 -2.79 20.59 -1.33
C LEU A 22 -3.00 21.62 -0.21
N TYR A 23 -4.10 22.39 -0.23
CA TYR A 23 -4.41 23.34 0.84
C TYR A 23 -4.58 22.66 2.21
N ARG A 24 -5.06 21.42 2.25
CA ARG A 24 -5.29 20.66 3.49
C ARG A 24 -4.18 19.66 3.81
N TYR A 25 -3.27 19.38 2.88
CA TYR A 25 -2.30 18.31 3.03
C TYR A 25 -1.16 18.74 3.97
N PRO A 26 -0.84 17.99 5.04
CA PRO A 26 0.19 18.39 6.00
C PRO A 26 1.58 18.59 5.39
N LEU A 27 1.87 17.87 4.29
CA LEU A 27 3.13 17.92 3.56
C LEU A 27 2.92 18.57 2.18
N ALA A 28 2.20 19.69 2.13
CA ALA A 28 1.83 20.36 0.87
C ALA A 28 3.04 20.88 0.10
N TRP A 29 3.96 21.60 0.74
CA TRP A 29 5.07 22.26 0.03
C TRP A 29 5.98 21.31 -0.78
N PRO A 30 6.48 20.17 -0.27
CA PRO A 30 7.35 19.30 -1.05
C PRO A 30 6.56 18.62 -2.17
N LEU A 31 5.29 18.29 -1.89
CA LEU A 31 4.39 17.69 -2.85
C LEU A 31 4.07 18.67 -3.99
N SER A 32 3.82 19.95 -3.69
CA SER A 32 3.58 20.98 -4.72
C SER A 32 4.77 21.15 -5.66
N ILE A 33 6.00 21.20 -5.14
CA ILE A 33 7.22 21.29 -5.96
C ILE A 33 7.34 20.06 -6.87
N ALA A 34 7.12 18.86 -6.33
CA ALA A 34 7.17 17.62 -7.10
C ALA A 34 6.10 17.58 -8.20
N LEU A 35 4.87 18.02 -7.90
CA LEU A 35 3.77 18.06 -8.86
C LEU A 35 3.97 19.12 -9.95
N LEU A 36 4.56 20.28 -9.63
CA LEU A 36 4.91 21.30 -10.62
C LEU A 36 6.00 20.79 -11.57
N GLY A 37 7.06 20.17 -11.04
CA GLY A 37 8.11 19.56 -11.85
C GLY A 37 7.58 18.43 -12.73
N TYR A 38 6.74 17.55 -12.16
CA TYR A 38 6.08 16.48 -12.90
C TYR A 38 5.13 17.02 -13.98
N GLY A 39 4.31 18.00 -13.65
CA GLY A 39 3.38 18.64 -14.58
C GLY A 39 4.09 19.32 -15.74
N ALA A 40 5.19 20.04 -15.47
CA ALA A 40 6.02 20.64 -16.51
C ALA A 40 6.65 19.58 -17.43
N TRP A 41 7.14 18.47 -16.87
CA TRP A 41 7.69 17.37 -17.65
C TRP A 41 6.61 16.69 -18.50
N LEU A 42 5.44 16.42 -17.93
CA LEU A 42 4.30 15.81 -18.63
C LEU A 42 3.75 16.73 -19.74
N TRP A 43 3.75 18.04 -19.51
CA TRP A 43 3.38 19.03 -20.52
C TRP A 43 4.36 19.08 -21.69
N ARG A 44 5.65 18.77 -21.45
CA ARG A 44 6.64 18.65 -22.54
C ARG A 44 6.59 17.29 -23.21
N ARG A 45 6.42 16.22 -22.44
CA ARG A 45 6.48 14.80 -22.85
C ARG A 45 5.24 14.06 -22.35
N GLY A 46 4.26 13.84 -23.22
CA GLY A 46 3.01 13.17 -22.87
C GLY A 46 3.18 11.71 -22.46
N GLU A 47 4.34 11.11 -22.72
CA GLU A 47 4.74 9.76 -22.30
C GLU A 47 5.21 9.68 -20.83
N ALA A 48 5.56 10.81 -20.21
CA ALA A 48 6.22 10.82 -18.90
C ALA A 48 5.40 10.09 -17.81
N TRP A 49 4.07 10.15 -17.88
CA TRP A 49 3.21 9.50 -16.90
C TRP A 49 3.32 7.97 -16.92
N LEU A 50 3.63 7.36 -18.07
CA LEU A 50 3.84 5.91 -18.18
C LEU A 50 5.09 5.45 -17.41
N LEU A 51 6.08 6.33 -17.27
CA LEU A 51 7.26 6.10 -16.46
C LEU A 51 7.00 6.47 -14.99
N VAL A 52 6.39 7.62 -14.74
CA VAL A 52 6.23 8.19 -13.39
C VAL A 52 5.18 7.47 -12.56
N ILE A 53 3.98 7.22 -13.10
CA ILE A 53 2.87 6.66 -12.32
C ILE A 53 3.23 5.27 -11.76
N PRO A 54 3.76 4.32 -12.55
CA PRO A 54 4.12 3.01 -12.01
C PRO A 54 5.31 3.04 -11.04
N ALA A 55 6.14 4.10 -11.09
CA ALA A 55 7.25 4.30 -10.17
C ALA A 55 6.82 4.96 -8.84
N VAL A 56 5.97 5.99 -8.92
CA VAL A 56 5.53 6.79 -7.77
C VAL A 56 4.47 6.08 -6.95
N LEU A 57 3.52 5.38 -7.58
CA LEU A 57 2.44 4.67 -6.87
C LEU A 57 2.93 3.77 -5.74
N PRO A 58 3.94 2.90 -5.94
CA PRO A 58 4.43 2.02 -4.90
C PRO A 58 5.48 2.68 -4.01
N ALA A 59 6.24 3.65 -4.49
CA ALA A 59 7.39 4.21 -3.76
C ALA A 59 7.08 5.48 -2.96
N TYR A 60 5.97 6.16 -3.25
CA TYR A 60 5.65 7.48 -2.73
C TYR A 60 4.32 7.50 -1.97
N ASP A 61 4.26 6.72 -0.90
CA ASP A 61 3.15 6.72 0.04
C ASP A 61 3.55 7.45 1.32
N LEU A 62 2.98 8.64 1.51
CA LEU A 62 3.23 9.51 2.66
C LEU A 62 2.17 9.34 3.76
N SER A 63 1.31 8.33 3.70
CA SER A 63 0.28 8.08 4.72
C SER A 63 0.83 7.98 6.15
N PRO A 64 1.98 7.32 6.42
CA PRO A 64 2.53 7.23 7.77
C PRO A 64 2.91 8.59 8.41
N TRP A 65 3.19 9.60 7.60
CA TRP A 65 3.59 10.94 8.06
C TRP A 65 2.45 11.96 7.95
N SER A 66 1.60 11.84 6.94
CA SER A 66 0.47 12.77 6.73
C SER A 66 -0.78 12.39 7.52
N GLY A 67 -0.92 11.12 7.92
CA GLY A 67 -2.15 10.58 8.53
C GLY A 67 -3.33 10.48 7.54
N TRP A 68 -3.15 10.87 6.28
CA TRP A 68 -4.19 10.74 5.26
C TRP A 68 -4.20 9.32 4.73
N LEU A 69 -5.32 8.63 4.91
CA LEU A 69 -5.50 7.24 4.46
C LEU A 69 -6.42 7.11 3.24
N VAL A 70 -7.36 8.04 3.04
CA VAL A 70 -8.30 8.00 1.91
C VAL A 70 -7.68 8.56 0.64
N VAL A 71 -6.98 9.69 0.74
CA VAL A 71 -6.26 10.34 -0.37
C VAL A 71 -4.78 10.36 -0.01
N GLY A 72 -3.96 9.68 -0.80
CA GLY A 72 -2.51 9.63 -0.63
C GLY A 72 -1.78 10.60 -1.55
N ALA A 73 -0.48 10.74 -1.33
CA ALA A 73 0.37 11.60 -2.15
C ALA A 73 0.38 11.18 -3.63
N SER A 74 0.32 9.87 -3.91
CA SER A 74 0.28 9.31 -5.26
C SER A 74 -1.02 9.65 -6.03
N ASP A 75 -2.15 9.89 -5.35
CA ASP A 75 -3.39 10.31 -6.01
C ASP A 75 -3.24 11.67 -6.69
N PHE A 76 -2.44 12.58 -6.14
CA PHE A 76 -2.17 13.87 -6.76
C PHE A 76 -1.39 13.76 -8.08
N PHE A 77 -0.50 12.76 -8.21
CA PHE A 77 0.18 12.48 -9.47
C PHE A 77 -0.80 11.92 -10.52
N ILE A 78 -1.73 11.06 -10.11
CA ILE A 78 -2.79 10.56 -10.98
C ILE A 78 -3.69 11.71 -11.43
N LEU A 79 -4.16 12.56 -10.52
CA LEU A 79 -5.00 13.72 -10.86
C LEU A 79 -4.26 14.70 -11.78
N THR A 80 -2.97 14.95 -11.54
CA THR A 80 -2.14 15.79 -12.41
C THR A 80 -2.03 15.21 -13.81
N THR A 81 -1.90 13.87 -13.90
CA THR A 81 -1.89 13.15 -15.17
C THR A 81 -3.21 13.32 -15.90
N ILE A 82 -4.33 13.08 -15.22
CA ILE A 82 -5.67 13.23 -15.79
C ILE A 82 -5.90 14.67 -16.28
N ALA A 83 -5.56 15.67 -15.45
CA ALA A 83 -5.76 17.08 -15.78
C ALA A 83 -4.98 17.50 -17.04
N ILE A 84 -3.69 17.18 -17.11
CA ILE A 84 -2.85 17.57 -18.24
C ILE A 84 -3.19 16.76 -19.49
N MET A 85 -3.41 15.46 -19.35
CA MET A 85 -3.69 14.60 -20.50
C MET A 85 -5.07 14.86 -21.11
N ALA A 86 -6.07 15.21 -20.29
CA ALA A 86 -7.37 15.65 -20.80
C ALA A 86 -7.24 16.90 -21.70
N LEU A 87 -6.30 17.80 -21.43
CA LEU A 87 -6.07 18.99 -22.25
C LEU A 87 -5.22 18.70 -23.51
N ARG A 88 -4.18 17.87 -23.39
CA ARG A 88 -3.22 17.63 -24.49
C ARG A 88 -3.66 16.55 -25.47
N HIS A 89 -4.10 15.40 -24.95
CA HIS A 89 -4.47 14.22 -25.74
C HIS A 89 -5.71 13.57 -25.14
N PRO A 90 -6.89 14.21 -25.28
CA PRO A 90 -8.11 13.71 -24.68
C PRO A 90 -8.44 12.30 -25.22
N PRO A 91 -8.79 11.35 -24.35
CA PRO A 91 -9.22 10.04 -24.79
C PRO A 91 -10.57 10.16 -25.50
N GLN A 92 -10.80 9.26 -26.46
CA GLN A 92 -12.04 9.13 -27.18
C GLN A 92 -12.87 7.98 -26.59
N TRP A 93 -14.17 7.94 -26.88
CA TRP A 93 -15.05 6.88 -26.39
C TRP A 93 -14.57 5.46 -26.77
N VAL A 94 -14.01 5.32 -27.97
CA VAL A 94 -13.44 4.06 -28.47
C VAL A 94 -12.20 3.60 -27.69
N ASP A 95 -11.52 4.49 -26.96
CA ASP A 95 -10.39 4.08 -26.11
C ASP A 95 -10.85 3.27 -24.92
N PHE A 96 -11.97 3.66 -24.31
CA PHE A 96 -12.58 2.92 -23.21
C PHE A 96 -13.33 1.68 -23.71
N TRP A 97 -13.88 1.75 -24.92
CA TRP A 97 -14.72 0.72 -25.51
C TRP A 97 -14.23 0.33 -26.90
N PRO A 98 -13.13 -0.44 -27.00
CA PRO A 98 -12.44 -0.73 -28.27
C PRO A 98 -13.21 -1.67 -29.20
N GLY A 99 -14.36 -2.20 -28.78
CA GLY A 99 -15.22 -3.07 -29.58
C GLY A 99 -16.37 -3.64 -28.77
N ARG A 100 -17.32 -4.29 -29.48
CA ARG A 100 -18.53 -4.87 -28.86
C ARG A 100 -18.18 -5.93 -27.80
N THR A 101 -17.24 -6.81 -28.09
CA THR A 101 -16.83 -7.87 -27.15
C THR A 101 -16.25 -7.31 -25.86
N ALA A 102 -15.38 -6.29 -25.96
CA ALA A 102 -14.83 -5.62 -24.78
C ALA A 102 -15.94 -4.93 -23.97
N ALA A 103 -16.93 -4.32 -24.64
CA ALA A 103 -18.09 -3.73 -23.97
C ALA A 103 -18.98 -4.76 -23.28
N TRP A 104 -19.22 -5.92 -23.89
CA TRP A 104 -20.01 -7.01 -23.30
C TRP A 104 -19.36 -7.64 -22.06
N VAL A 105 -18.04 -7.58 -21.93
CA VAL A 105 -17.32 -8.10 -20.75
C VAL A 105 -17.08 -7.01 -19.71
N ALA A 106 -16.52 -5.87 -20.11
CA ALA A 106 -16.17 -4.79 -19.19
C ALA A 106 -17.40 -4.04 -18.68
N GLY A 107 -18.47 -3.93 -19.49
CA GLY A 107 -19.70 -3.23 -19.12
C GLY A 107 -20.39 -3.82 -17.90
N PRO A 108 -20.73 -5.12 -17.90
CA PRO A 108 -21.28 -5.78 -16.72
C PRO A 108 -20.32 -5.70 -15.53
N PHE A 109 -19.03 -5.95 -15.71
CA PHE A 109 -18.08 -5.83 -14.61
C PHE A 109 -18.09 -4.43 -13.97
N LEU A 110 -18.08 -3.38 -14.78
CA LEU A 110 -18.17 -1.99 -14.32
C LEU A 110 -19.49 -1.71 -13.60
N ALA A 111 -20.61 -2.22 -14.12
CA ALA A 111 -21.92 -2.08 -13.48
C ALA A 111 -21.95 -2.78 -12.11
N PHE A 112 -21.47 -4.02 -12.02
CA PHE A 112 -21.41 -4.78 -10.78
C PHE A 112 -20.46 -4.12 -9.76
N PHE A 113 -19.29 -3.65 -10.20
CA PHE A 113 -18.35 -2.93 -9.34
C PHE A 113 -18.95 -1.62 -8.81
N THR A 114 -19.62 -0.86 -9.68
CA THR A 114 -20.30 0.38 -9.30
C THR A 114 -21.42 0.10 -8.30
N LEU A 115 -22.26 -0.89 -8.57
CA LEU A 115 -23.36 -1.25 -7.68
C LEU A 115 -22.85 -1.75 -6.34
N SER A 116 -21.83 -2.61 -6.31
CA SER A 116 -21.18 -3.05 -5.06
C SER A 116 -20.57 -1.87 -4.29
N THR A 117 -20.01 -0.88 -4.98
CA THR A 117 -19.53 0.36 -4.36
C THR A 117 -20.68 1.17 -3.74
N LEU A 118 -21.80 1.33 -4.45
CA LEU A 118 -22.98 2.05 -3.95
C LEU A 118 -23.60 1.34 -2.74
N ILE A 119 -23.72 0.01 -2.78
CA ILE A 119 -24.15 -0.81 -1.63
C ILE A 119 -23.20 -0.57 -0.45
N GLY A 120 -21.88 -0.62 -0.68
CA GLY A 120 -20.88 -0.38 0.35
C GLY A 120 -20.99 1.01 0.98
N ILE A 121 -21.28 2.05 0.19
CA ILE A 121 -21.50 3.43 0.71
C ILE A 121 -22.78 3.50 1.54
N ALA A 122 -23.83 2.78 1.15
CA ALA A 122 -25.11 2.76 1.83
C ALA A 122 -25.09 1.97 3.17
N VAL A 123 -24.09 1.10 3.40
CA VAL A 123 -23.95 0.39 4.69
C VAL A 123 -23.71 1.40 5.83
N PRO A 124 -24.60 1.47 6.83
CA PRO A 124 -24.51 2.45 7.90
C PRO A 124 -23.28 2.21 8.78
N PRO A 125 -22.74 3.27 9.42
CA PRO A 125 -21.70 3.12 10.42
C PRO A 125 -22.25 2.40 11.68
N PRO A 126 -21.37 1.91 12.57
CA PRO A 126 -21.77 1.35 13.85
C PRO A 126 -22.59 2.34 14.71
N PRO A 127 -23.46 1.85 15.61
CA PRO A 127 -24.17 2.70 16.57
C PRO A 127 -23.21 3.60 17.35
N GLY A 128 -23.56 4.89 17.49
CA GLY A 128 -22.69 5.89 18.11
C GLY A 128 -21.63 6.50 17.19
N GLY A 129 -21.56 6.06 15.92
CA GLY A 129 -20.64 6.59 14.92
C GLY A 129 -19.23 6.01 15.02
N SER A 130 -18.34 6.51 14.16
CA SER A 130 -16.95 6.08 14.10
C SER A 130 -16.07 7.14 13.44
N ASP A 131 -14.94 7.46 14.07
CA ASP A 131 -13.81 8.15 13.42
C ASP A 131 -12.77 7.13 12.89
N ASN A 132 -12.97 5.83 13.13
CA ASN A 132 -12.18 4.77 12.53
C ASN A 132 -12.58 4.61 11.06
N LEU A 133 -11.72 5.06 10.15
CA LEU A 133 -11.94 5.01 8.69
C LEU A 133 -12.52 3.67 8.20
N TYR A 134 -11.98 2.55 8.69
CA TYR A 134 -12.39 1.19 8.29
C TYR A 134 -13.86 0.89 8.60
N LEU A 135 -14.44 1.57 9.59
CA LEU A 135 -15.82 1.45 10.04
C LEU A 135 -16.74 2.52 9.43
N THR A 136 -16.31 3.22 8.38
CA THR A 136 -17.07 4.27 7.69
C THR A 136 -17.17 4.03 6.19
N ALA A 137 -18.12 4.67 5.52
CA ALA A 137 -18.27 4.61 4.06
C ALA A 137 -17.03 5.09 3.28
N TRP A 138 -16.12 5.83 3.93
CA TRP A 138 -14.85 6.25 3.32
C TRP A 138 -13.92 5.07 3.02
N GLU A 139 -14.03 3.95 3.73
CA GLU A 139 -13.32 2.71 3.37
C GLU A 139 -13.72 2.24 1.97
N THR A 140 -15.01 2.27 1.67
CA THR A 140 -15.57 1.91 0.36
C THR A 140 -14.97 2.79 -0.74
N ILE A 141 -14.92 4.11 -0.51
CA ILE A 141 -14.34 5.07 -1.47
C ILE A 141 -12.83 4.82 -1.64
N ARG A 142 -12.11 4.56 -0.54
CA ARG A 142 -10.67 4.27 -0.56
C ARG A 142 -10.35 3.04 -1.40
N LEU A 143 -11.20 2.00 -1.35
CA LEU A 143 -11.04 0.78 -2.14
C LEU A 143 -11.53 0.93 -3.59
N ALA A 144 -12.52 1.77 -3.84
CA ALA A 144 -13.08 1.99 -5.17
C ALA A 144 -12.18 2.86 -6.07
N LYS A 145 -11.56 3.91 -5.49
CA LYS A 145 -10.79 4.90 -6.26
C LYS A 145 -9.67 4.32 -7.14
N PRO A 146 -8.86 3.29 -6.74
CA PRO A 146 -7.74 2.84 -7.55
C PRO A 146 -8.21 2.14 -8.82
N PHE A 147 -9.36 1.47 -8.76
CA PHE A 147 -9.99 0.86 -9.91
C PHE A 147 -10.40 1.90 -10.95
N TRP A 148 -11.10 2.95 -10.54
CA TRP A 148 -11.51 4.04 -11.44
C TRP A 148 -10.32 4.81 -11.99
N ALA A 149 -9.31 5.07 -11.17
CA ALA A 149 -8.04 5.66 -11.63
C ALA A 149 -7.38 4.78 -12.70
N ALA A 150 -7.28 3.46 -12.48
CA ALA A 150 -6.73 2.53 -13.45
C ALA A 150 -7.55 2.47 -14.74
N PHE A 151 -8.88 2.51 -14.66
CA PHE A 151 -9.76 2.55 -15.83
C PHE A 151 -9.55 3.82 -16.67
N ILE A 152 -9.43 4.99 -16.02
CA ILE A 152 -9.14 6.26 -16.70
C ILE A 152 -7.76 6.23 -17.35
N LEU A 153 -6.73 5.80 -16.60
CA LEU A 153 -5.37 5.68 -17.11
C LEU A 153 -5.27 4.67 -18.26
N LEU A 154 -6.07 3.60 -18.26
CA LEU A 154 -6.15 2.65 -19.36
C LEU A 154 -6.70 3.32 -20.63
N GLY A 155 -7.74 4.15 -20.51
CA GLY A 155 -8.23 4.95 -21.64
C GLY A 155 -7.16 5.88 -22.20
N LEU A 156 -6.39 6.54 -21.32
CA LEU A 156 -5.26 7.39 -21.74
C LEU A 156 -4.13 6.58 -22.42
N ALA A 157 -3.80 5.40 -21.88
CA ALA A 157 -2.82 4.48 -22.49
C ALA A 157 -3.26 4.06 -23.90
N ARG A 158 -4.54 3.72 -24.08
CA ARG A 158 -5.09 3.31 -25.38
C ARG A 158 -5.16 4.47 -26.37
N ALA A 159 -5.49 5.67 -25.89
CA ALA A 159 -5.46 6.87 -26.71
C ALA A 159 -4.06 7.12 -27.30
N ARG A 160 -3.00 6.93 -26.49
CA ARG A 160 -1.61 6.96 -26.95
C ARG A 160 -1.27 5.77 -27.84
N ALA A 161 -1.73 4.57 -27.51
CA ALA A 161 -1.42 3.36 -28.30
C ALA A 161 -1.87 3.46 -29.78
N ARG A 162 -2.85 4.33 -30.08
CA ARG A 162 -3.25 4.64 -31.45
C ARG A 162 -2.22 5.46 -32.23
N THR A 163 -1.50 6.33 -31.56
CA THR A 163 -0.49 7.20 -32.18
C THR A 163 0.89 6.56 -32.12
N ASP A 164 1.21 5.90 -30.99
CA ASP A 164 2.54 5.41 -30.65
C ASP A 164 2.49 3.98 -30.10
N GLY A 165 3.34 3.09 -30.63
CA GLY A 165 3.44 1.70 -30.17
C GLY A 165 4.30 1.48 -28.92
N ASP A 166 4.70 2.55 -28.23
CA ASP A 166 5.73 2.52 -27.18
C ASP A 166 5.18 2.43 -25.74
N VAL A 167 3.85 2.39 -25.59
CA VAL A 167 3.17 2.44 -24.29
C VAL A 167 3.71 1.41 -23.30
N MET A 168 3.83 0.15 -23.73
CA MET A 168 4.30 -0.94 -22.87
C MET A 168 5.78 -0.85 -22.52
N ILE A 169 6.59 -0.20 -23.37
CA ILE A 169 8.02 -0.01 -23.12
C ILE A 169 8.20 1.03 -22.01
N TRP A 170 7.54 2.19 -22.14
CA TRP A 170 7.61 3.23 -21.10
C TRP A 170 6.98 2.78 -19.79
N PHE A 171 5.84 2.10 -19.85
CA PHE A 171 5.23 1.49 -18.67
C PHE A 171 6.16 0.48 -18.00
N GLY A 172 6.82 -0.36 -18.81
CA GLY A 172 7.81 -1.32 -18.31
C GLY A 172 9.00 -0.64 -17.62
N PHE A 173 9.55 0.44 -18.19
CA PHE A 173 10.58 1.22 -17.53
C PHE A 173 10.07 1.87 -16.22
N GLY A 174 8.80 2.31 -16.18
CA GLY A 174 8.14 2.75 -14.95
C GLY A 174 8.07 1.68 -13.88
N MET A 175 7.68 0.47 -14.24
CA MET A 175 7.62 -0.67 -13.33
C MET A 175 9.01 -1.05 -12.80
N VAL A 176 10.05 -1.03 -13.66
CA VAL A 176 11.44 -1.28 -13.23
C VAL A 176 11.95 -0.17 -12.30
N ALA A 177 11.64 1.08 -12.60
CA ALA A 177 12.00 2.22 -11.74
C ALA A 177 11.30 2.12 -10.37
N GLY A 178 10.02 1.77 -10.34
CA GLY A 178 9.27 1.53 -9.10
C GLY A 178 9.83 0.36 -8.30
N LEU A 179 10.14 -0.76 -8.96
CA LEU A 179 10.76 -1.92 -8.32
C LEU A 179 12.12 -1.57 -7.71
N GLY A 180 12.94 -0.81 -8.44
CA GLY A 180 14.22 -0.30 -7.95
C GLY A 180 14.03 0.61 -6.73
N ALA A 181 13.09 1.55 -6.78
CA ALA A 181 12.80 2.47 -5.68
C ALA A 181 12.28 1.75 -4.42
N VAL A 182 11.30 0.85 -4.56
CA VAL A 182 10.79 0.03 -3.46
C VAL A 182 11.91 -0.80 -2.85
N SER A 183 12.72 -1.47 -3.67
CA SER A 183 13.81 -2.32 -3.18
C SER A 183 14.90 -1.51 -2.47
N ALA A 184 15.21 -0.31 -2.96
CA ALA A 184 16.14 0.60 -2.31
C ALA A 184 15.61 1.08 -0.94
N ILE A 185 14.32 1.42 -0.85
CA ILE A 185 13.67 1.81 0.42
C ILE A 185 13.74 0.65 1.42
N VAL A 186 13.52 -0.59 0.96
CA VAL A 186 13.63 -1.80 1.79
C VAL A 186 15.06 -2.02 2.29
N VAL A 187 16.08 -1.78 1.45
CA VAL A 187 17.48 -1.83 1.87
C VAL A 187 17.76 -0.79 2.95
N VAL A 188 17.29 0.45 2.76
CA VAL A 188 17.43 1.51 3.77
C VAL A 188 16.71 1.16 5.07
N GLU A 189 15.49 0.65 5.01
CA GLU A 189 14.73 0.19 6.19
C GLU A 189 15.52 -0.88 6.96
N ARG A 190 16.08 -1.86 6.25
CA ARG A 190 16.91 -2.91 6.85
C ARG A 190 18.18 -2.34 7.48
N LEU A 191 18.90 -1.46 6.79
CA LEU A 191 20.08 -0.79 7.33
C LEU A 191 19.75 0.01 8.59
N VAL A 192 18.57 0.63 8.63
CA VAL A 192 18.14 1.47 9.74
C VAL A 192 17.69 0.64 10.94
N PHE A 193 16.99 -0.49 10.77
CA PHE A 193 16.41 -1.26 11.88
C PHE A 193 17.24 -2.50 12.28
N PRO A 194 17.11 -3.68 11.63
CA PRO A 194 17.83 -4.88 12.06
C PRO A 194 19.29 -4.98 11.57
N GLY A 195 19.68 -4.22 10.55
CA GLY A 195 20.92 -4.40 9.79
C GLY A 195 20.70 -5.19 8.49
N LEU A 196 21.62 -5.08 7.53
CA LEU A 196 21.45 -5.66 6.19
C LEU A 196 21.48 -7.20 6.20
N PHE A 197 22.34 -7.79 7.03
CA PHE A 197 22.58 -9.24 7.05
C PHE A 197 22.00 -9.98 8.26
N ASP A 198 21.33 -9.27 9.18
CA ASP A 198 20.64 -9.92 10.30
C ASP A 198 19.36 -10.59 9.80
N LEU A 199 19.39 -11.90 9.59
CA LEU A 199 18.24 -12.71 9.17
C LEU A 199 17.66 -13.53 10.33
N VAL A 200 18.10 -13.24 11.57
CA VAL A 200 17.71 -14.00 12.76
C VAL A 200 16.55 -13.32 13.47
N GLN A 201 16.57 -11.98 13.57
CA GLN A 201 15.49 -11.24 14.18
C GLN A 201 14.18 -11.33 13.39
N ASP A 202 13.05 -11.30 14.11
CA ASP A 202 11.69 -11.40 13.55
C ASP A 202 11.18 -10.08 12.93
N TYR A 203 12.09 -9.24 12.46
CA TYR A 203 11.78 -7.99 11.80
C TYR A 203 11.43 -8.23 10.33
N ARG A 204 10.20 -7.86 9.94
CA ARG A 204 9.73 -7.97 8.56
C ARG A 204 9.55 -6.59 7.97
N VAL A 205 10.10 -6.41 6.78
CA VAL A 205 10.04 -5.11 6.12
C VAL A 205 8.62 -4.76 5.68
N VAL A 206 8.28 -3.48 5.81
CA VAL A 206 7.03 -2.90 5.28
C VAL A 206 7.26 -2.11 3.99
N GLY A 207 8.50 -1.66 3.76
CA GLY A 207 8.85 -0.79 2.66
C GLY A 207 8.05 0.53 2.69
N PRO A 208 7.81 1.14 1.52
CA PRO A 208 7.04 2.37 1.43
C PRO A 208 5.54 2.18 1.68
N PHE A 209 5.02 0.97 1.88
CA PHE A 209 3.57 0.72 1.85
C PHE A 209 2.89 1.06 3.18
N GLY A 210 2.30 2.25 3.29
CA GLY A 210 1.51 2.68 4.45
C GLY A 210 0.30 1.78 4.72
N SER A 211 -0.27 1.15 3.69
CA SER A 211 -1.33 0.14 3.82
C SER A 211 -0.92 -1.10 4.63
N MET A 212 0.37 -1.35 4.83
CA MET A 212 0.85 -2.47 5.65
C MET A 212 0.66 -2.27 7.16
N HIS A 213 0.16 -1.11 7.62
CA HIS A 213 -0.13 -0.86 9.05
C HIS A 213 -1.19 -1.80 9.63
N VAL A 214 -2.05 -2.40 8.78
CA VAL A 214 -3.00 -3.46 9.19
C VAL A 214 -2.47 -4.88 8.94
N GLY A 215 -1.17 -5.03 8.63
CA GLY A 215 -0.52 -6.33 8.44
C GLY A 215 -0.72 -6.96 7.05
N GLY A 216 -1.04 -6.16 6.02
CA GLY A 216 -1.22 -6.61 4.63
C GLY A 216 0.07 -7.11 3.95
N GLY A 217 -0.07 -7.82 2.83
CA GLY A 217 1.04 -8.41 2.05
C GLY A 217 1.46 -7.62 0.80
N HIS A 218 1.20 -6.31 0.77
CA HIS A 218 1.25 -5.50 -0.46
C HIS A 218 2.63 -5.43 -1.12
N ILE A 219 3.70 -5.33 -0.33
CA ILE A 219 5.08 -5.31 -0.83
C ILE A 219 5.41 -6.55 -1.66
N GLY A 220 5.09 -7.75 -1.17
CA GLY A 220 5.37 -9.01 -1.85
C GLY A 220 4.61 -9.12 -3.17
N THR A 221 3.33 -8.74 -3.15
CA THR A 221 2.48 -8.70 -4.36
C THR A 221 3.03 -7.74 -5.41
N TYR A 222 3.44 -6.54 -5.00
CA TYR A 222 4.01 -5.56 -5.92
C TYR A 222 5.32 -6.05 -6.56
N ILE A 223 6.25 -6.58 -5.75
CA ILE A 223 7.51 -7.14 -6.25
C ILE A 223 7.21 -8.23 -7.27
N ALA A 224 6.35 -9.20 -6.92
CA ALA A 224 5.96 -10.30 -7.80
C ALA A 224 5.40 -9.83 -9.15
N PHE A 225 4.49 -8.85 -9.14
CA PHE A 225 3.93 -8.29 -10.39
C PHE A 225 4.91 -7.43 -11.18
N SER A 226 5.95 -6.90 -10.55
CA SER A 226 6.95 -6.05 -11.21
C SER A 226 8.07 -6.86 -11.88
N LEU A 227 8.39 -8.05 -11.38
CA LEU A 227 9.47 -8.90 -11.90
C LEU A 227 9.39 -9.14 -13.42
N PRO A 228 8.23 -9.45 -14.03
CA PRO A 228 8.14 -9.64 -15.48
C PRO A 228 8.57 -8.44 -16.32
N PHE A 229 8.46 -7.21 -15.79
CA PHE A 229 8.81 -5.98 -16.52
C PHE A 229 10.32 -5.75 -16.63
N LEU A 230 11.14 -6.47 -15.86
CA LEU A 230 12.60 -6.50 -16.03
C LEU A 230 13.01 -6.90 -17.45
N ASN A 231 12.18 -7.68 -18.16
CA ASN A 231 12.41 -8.04 -19.56
C ASN A 231 12.48 -6.82 -20.49
N VAL A 232 11.95 -5.65 -20.13
CA VAL A 232 12.06 -4.43 -20.95
C VAL A 232 13.53 -4.01 -21.13
N CYS A 233 14.37 -4.27 -20.13
CA CYS A 233 15.81 -4.01 -20.16
C CYS A 233 16.55 -4.92 -21.14
N LEU A 234 16.00 -6.10 -21.45
CA LEU A 234 16.56 -7.03 -22.44
C LEU A 234 16.22 -6.62 -23.88
N VAL A 235 15.14 -5.87 -24.07
CA VAL A 235 14.75 -5.31 -25.38
C VAL A 235 15.78 -4.26 -25.81
N HIS A 236 16.17 -3.40 -24.89
CA HIS A 236 17.18 -2.36 -25.13
C HIS A 236 18.54 -2.87 -24.65
N ARG A 237 19.24 -3.66 -25.48
CA ARG A 237 20.52 -4.32 -25.15
C ARG A 237 21.72 -3.38 -24.94
N ARG A 238 21.52 -2.19 -24.38
CA ARG A 238 22.58 -1.28 -23.98
C ARG A 238 23.19 -1.77 -22.66
N ARG A 239 24.51 -1.66 -22.51
CA ARG A 239 25.25 -2.06 -21.29
C ARG A 239 24.61 -1.54 -19.99
N TRP A 240 24.13 -0.29 -20.01
CA TRP A 240 23.47 0.34 -18.87
C TRP A 240 22.11 -0.29 -18.53
N SER A 241 21.33 -0.69 -19.54
CA SER A 241 20.04 -1.36 -19.33
C SER A 241 20.24 -2.76 -18.72
N LEU A 242 21.28 -3.48 -19.13
CA LEU A 242 21.65 -4.77 -18.53
C LEU A 242 22.18 -4.62 -17.10
N LEU A 243 22.95 -3.55 -16.82
CA LEU A 243 23.38 -3.24 -15.46
C LEU A 243 22.17 -2.95 -14.56
N VAL A 244 21.22 -2.12 -15.02
CA VAL A 244 19.98 -1.82 -14.28
C VAL A 244 19.20 -3.10 -14.01
N LEU A 245 19.04 -3.97 -15.01
CA LEU A 245 18.40 -5.28 -14.85
C LEU A 245 19.06 -6.08 -13.72
N ALA A 246 20.38 -6.27 -13.77
CA ALA A 246 21.10 -7.04 -12.77
C ALA A 246 20.96 -6.44 -11.37
N VAL A 247 21.19 -5.13 -11.22
CA VAL A 247 21.12 -4.45 -9.92
C VAL A 247 19.70 -4.53 -9.35
N VAL A 248 18.67 -4.18 -10.13
CA VAL A 248 17.28 -4.22 -9.66
C VAL A 248 16.83 -5.64 -9.34
N ALA A 249 17.26 -6.64 -10.12
CA ALA A 249 16.91 -8.04 -9.84
C ALA A 249 17.50 -8.52 -8.50
N VAL A 250 18.76 -8.19 -8.21
CA VAL A 250 19.41 -8.52 -6.93
C VAL A 250 18.74 -7.79 -5.77
N LEU A 251 18.47 -6.50 -5.91
CA LEU A 251 17.78 -5.72 -4.89
C LEU A 251 16.36 -6.22 -4.64
N ALA A 252 15.62 -6.57 -5.69
CA ALA A 252 14.28 -7.15 -5.58
C ALA A 252 14.30 -8.53 -4.92
N ALA A 253 15.31 -9.35 -5.22
CA ALA A 253 15.50 -10.66 -4.57
C ALA A 253 15.72 -10.50 -3.07
N TYR A 254 16.63 -9.58 -2.70
CA TYR A 254 16.88 -9.26 -1.30
C TYR A 254 15.62 -8.71 -0.62
N ALA A 255 14.93 -7.77 -1.26
CA ALA A 255 13.69 -7.20 -0.72
C ALA A 255 12.62 -8.28 -0.51
N LEU A 256 12.48 -9.22 -1.45
CA LEU A 256 11.57 -10.36 -1.34
C LEU A 256 11.96 -11.26 -0.17
N LEU A 257 13.25 -11.61 -0.04
CA LEU A 257 13.79 -12.43 1.05
C LEU A 257 13.45 -11.84 2.42
N VAL A 258 13.72 -10.54 2.64
CA VAL A 258 13.52 -9.93 3.96
C VAL A 258 12.05 -9.60 4.29
N THR A 259 11.11 -9.90 3.40
CA THR A 259 9.67 -9.87 3.75
C THR A 259 9.28 -10.98 4.73
N PHE A 260 10.06 -12.08 4.76
CA PHE A 260 9.76 -13.31 5.49
C PHE A 260 8.30 -13.77 5.33
N ALA A 261 7.75 -13.59 4.13
CA ALA A 261 6.36 -13.88 3.83
C ALA A 261 6.26 -15.06 2.85
N ARG A 262 5.70 -16.18 3.34
CA ARG A 262 5.49 -17.42 2.57
C ARG A 262 4.81 -17.18 1.21
N THR A 263 3.72 -16.42 1.22
CA THR A 263 2.96 -16.10 0.01
C THR A 263 3.72 -15.16 -0.92
N ALA A 264 4.56 -14.27 -0.38
CA ALA A 264 5.41 -13.41 -1.20
C ALA A 264 6.49 -14.23 -1.92
N TYR A 265 7.13 -15.20 -1.24
CA TYR A 265 8.12 -16.07 -1.88
C TYR A 265 7.50 -16.86 -3.04
N GLY A 266 6.33 -17.46 -2.81
CA GLY A 266 5.60 -18.16 -3.86
C GLY A 266 5.20 -17.24 -5.02
N ALA A 267 4.64 -16.07 -4.73
CA ALA A 267 4.27 -15.09 -5.76
C ALA A 267 5.49 -14.57 -6.53
N GLY A 268 6.61 -14.33 -5.86
CA GLY A 268 7.86 -13.91 -6.47
C GLY A 268 8.44 -14.98 -7.38
N LEU A 269 8.37 -16.26 -7.00
CA LEU A 269 8.73 -17.37 -7.88
C LEU A 269 7.82 -17.40 -9.13
N MET A 270 6.51 -17.23 -8.97
CA MET A 270 5.59 -17.14 -10.11
C MET A 270 5.93 -15.94 -11.02
N GLY A 271 6.21 -14.77 -10.44
CA GLY A 271 6.66 -13.59 -11.19
C GLY A 271 7.97 -13.82 -11.93
N ALA A 272 8.93 -14.51 -11.31
CA ALA A 272 10.18 -14.93 -11.92
C ALA A 272 9.96 -15.94 -13.04
N MET A 273 9.04 -16.89 -12.90
CA MET A 273 8.66 -17.83 -13.96
C MET A 273 8.02 -17.10 -15.15
N VAL A 274 7.14 -16.12 -14.91
CA VAL A 274 6.55 -15.30 -15.97
C VAL A 274 7.63 -14.48 -16.68
N ALA A 275 8.58 -13.90 -15.94
CA ALA A 275 9.74 -13.22 -16.51
C ALA A 275 10.58 -14.18 -17.37
N ALA A 276 10.83 -15.39 -16.84
CA ALA A 276 11.65 -16.41 -17.46
C ALA A 276 11.07 -16.94 -18.77
N PHE A 277 9.81 -17.37 -18.74
CA PHE A 277 9.18 -18.05 -19.87
C PHE A 277 8.45 -17.11 -20.82
N GLY A 278 8.06 -15.91 -20.37
CA GLY A 278 7.26 -14.98 -21.17
C GLY A 278 7.96 -14.53 -22.47
N ALA A 279 9.24 -14.12 -22.38
CA ALA A 279 9.99 -13.68 -23.55
C ALA A 279 10.28 -14.83 -24.56
N PRO A 280 10.73 -16.03 -24.13
CA PRO A 280 10.85 -17.20 -25.00
C PRO A 280 9.55 -17.61 -25.68
N ILE A 281 8.44 -17.68 -24.94
CA ILE A 281 7.12 -18.07 -25.49
C ILE A 281 6.70 -17.07 -26.56
N ILE A 282 6.81 -15.76 -26.31
CA ILE A 282 6.49 -14.73 -27.31
C ILE A 282 7.39 -14.84 -28.54
N GLY A 283 8.69 -15.10 -28.34
CA GLY A 283 9.65 -15.32 -29.43
C GLY A 283 9.29 -16.53 -30.29
N TRP A 284 8.91 -17.64 -29.65
CA TRP A 284 8.46 -18.88 -30.30
C TRP A 284 7.17 -18.66 -31.09
N VAL A 285 6.13 -18.09 -30.47
CA VAL A 285 4.84 -17.77 -31.12
C VAL A 285 5.04 -16.86 -32.33
N ARG A 286 5.93 -15.86 -32.21
CA ARG A 286 6.21 -14.90 -33.30
C ARG A 286 7.25 -15.38 -34.31
N ARG A 287 7.68 -16.65 -34.24
CA ARG A 287 8.73 -17.27 -35.09
C ARG A 287 10.01 -16.43 -35.20
N ARG A 288 10.36 -15.66 -34.16
CA ARG A 288 11.61 -14.87 -34.14
C ARG A 288 12.71 -15.71 -33.49
N LYS A 289 13.85 -15.90 -34.16
CA LYS A 289 15.04 -16.50 -33.53
C LYS A 289 15.80 -15.44 -32.73
N PRO A 290 15.87 -15.58 -31.39
CA PRO A 290 17.17 -15.47 -30.73
C PRO A 290 17.28 -16.40 -29.50
N ILE A 291 17.95 -17.55 -29.67
CA ILE A 291 18.10 -18.61 -28.64
C ILE A 291 18.83 -18.12 -27.38
N THR A 292 19.86 -17.27 -27.52
CA THR A 292 20.68 -16.77 -26.41
C THR A 292 19.94 -15.83 -25.45
N ILE A 293 19.00 -15.03 -25.97
CA ILE A 293 18.16 -14.13 -25.15
C ILE A 293 17.13 -14.92 -24.37
N GLY A 294 16.58 -15.98 -24.99
CA GLY A 294 15.68 -16.91 -24.32
C GLY A 294 16.32 -17.56 -23.10
N ILE A 295 17.59 -17.98 -23.20
CA ILE A 295 18.31 -18.64 -22.11
C ILE A 295 18.62 -17.64 -20.97
N VAL A 296 19.17 -16.46 -21.27
CA VAL A 296 19.50 -15.46 -20.24
C VAL A 296 18.24 -14.91 -19.55
N SER A 297 17.18 -14.66 -20.31
CA SER A 297 15.88 -14.27 -19.73
C SER A 297 15.27 -15.36 -18.87
N SER A 298 15.51 -16.64 -19.18
CA SER A 298 14.96 -17.77 -18.43
C SER A 298 15.74 -18.08 -17.15
N VAL A 299 17.07 -18.16 -17.23
CA VAL A 299 17.89 -18.73 -16.16
C VAL A 299 18.05 -17.76 -14.99
N ILE A 300 18.32 -16.47 -15.25
CA ILE A 300 18.63 -15.51 -14.18
C ILE A 300 17.45 -15.32 -13.21
N PRO A 301 16.20 -15.05 -13.68
CA PRO A 301 15.07 -14.90 -12.78
C PRO A 301 14.78 -16.17 -11.98
N LEU A 302 14.90 -17.35 -12.60
CA LEU A 302 14.68 -18.64 -11.92
C LEU A 302 15.72 -18.90 -10.84
N LEU A 303 17.00 -18.67 -11.13
CA LEU A 303 18.08 -18.81 -10.13
C LEU A 303 17.87 -17.85 -8.97
N ILE A 304 17.48 -16.60 -9.24
CA ILE A 304 17.18 -15.62 -8.22
C ILE A 304 15.99 -16.06 -7.36
N GLY A 305 14.88 -16.50 -8.00
CA GLY A 305 13.70 -17.00 -7.29
C GLY A 305 14.01 -18.21 -6.43
N ALA A 306 14.79 -19.16 -6.96
CA ALA A 306 15.25 -20.33 -6.22
C ALA A 306 16.17 -19.95 -5.06
N ALA A 307 17.12 -19.03 -5.26
CA ALA A 307 18.02 -18.56 -4.22
C ALA A 307 17.26 -17.90 -3.06
N VAL A 308 16.24 -17.07 -3.34
CA VAL A 308 15.40 -16.47 -2.29
C VAL A 308 14.69 -17.54 -1.45
N ILE A 309 14.17 -18.59 -2.09
CA ILE A 309 13.51 -19.69 -1.39
C ILE A 309 14.52 -20.47 -0.54
N VAL A 310 15.66 -20.87 -1.11
CA VAL A 310 16.67 -21.66 -0.42
C VAL A 310 17.24 -20.90 0.78
N ILE A 311 17.74 -19.67 0.54
CA ILE A 311 18.30 -18.82 1.61
C ILE A 311 17.22 -18.52 2.65
N GLY A 312 16.01 -18.20 2.21
CA GLY A 312 14.92 -17.87 3.10
C GLY A 312 14.55 -19.03 4.02
N LEU A 313 14.38 -20.24 3.48
CA LEU A 313 14.02 -21.43 4.26
C LEU A 313 15.12 -21.90 5.23
N ASP A 314 16.38 -21.58 4.93
CA ASP A 314 17.51 -21.86 5.82
C ASP A 314 17.51 -21.00 7.09
N THR A 315 16.83 -19.85 7.08
CA THR A 315 16.70 -19.01 8.28
C THR A 315 15.81 -19.67 9.34
N SER A 316 16.20 -19.57 10.62
CA SER A 316 15.44 -20.13 11.75
C SER A 316 14.01 -19.59 11.82
N TYR A 317 13.86 -18.28 11.62
CA TYR A 317 12.57 -17.60 11.64
C TYR A 317 11.63 -18.12 10.55
N MET A 318 12.06 -18.09 9.27
CA MET A 318 11.21 -18.56 8.18
C MET A 318 10.98 -20.08 8.21
N GLY A 319 11.98 -20.86 8.62
CA GLY A 319 11.85 -22.30 8.81
C GLY A 319 10.78 -22.67 9.85
N SER A 320 10.66 -21.90 10.94
CA SER A 320 9.54 -22.05 11.89
C SER A 320 8.18 -21.74 11.24
N ARG A 321 8.09 -20.68 10.44
CA ARG A 321 6.86 -20.30 9.73
C ARG A 321 6.50 -21.33 8.67
N ALA A 322 7.47 -21.95 8.00
CA ALA A 322 7.22 -23.02 7.04
C ALA A 322 6.61 -24.26 7.72
N ARG A 323 7.09 -24.63 8.91
CA ARG A 323 6.50 -25.72 9.70
C ARG A 323 5.06 -25.45 10.15
N ALA A 324 4.72 -24.18 10.41
CA ALA A 324 3.37 -23.75 10.80
C ALA A 324 2.43 -23.47 9.62
N ILE A 325 2.67 -24.01 8.42
CA ILE A 325 1.80 -23.79 7.24
C ILE A 325 0.41 -24.39 7.45
N SER A 326 0.33 -25.63 7.94
CA SER A 326 -0.95 -26.33 8.09
C SER A 326 -1.88 -25.67 9.11
N SER A 327 -1.34 -25.30 10.28
CA SER A 327 -2.11 -24.63 11.33
C SER A 327 -2.57 -23.22 10.92
N ASP A 328 -1.70 -22.43 10.26
CA ASP A 328 -2.06 -21.11 9.73
C ASP A 328 -3.11 -21.22 8.61
N LEU A 329 -3.02 -22.22 7.73
CA LEU A 329 -4.01 -22.45 6.69
C LEU A 329 -5.38 -22.75 7.32
N ALA A 330 -5.44 -23.64 8.31
CA ALA A 330 -6.68 -23.98 9.01
C ALA A 330 -7.33 -22.74 9.67
N GLY A 331 -6.54 -21.91 10.36
CA GLY A 331 -7.01 -20.67 10.96
C GLY A 331 -7.50 -19.65 9.92
N ARG A 332 -6.79 -19.50 8.79
CA ARG A 332 -7.22 -18.62 7.69
C ARG A 332 -8.49 -19.11 7.02
N THR A 333 -8.61 -20.40 6.76
CA THR A 333 -9.83 -20.97 6.18
C THR A 333 -11.01 -20.75 7.12
N ALA A 334 -10.84 -20.98 8.43
CA ALA A 334 -11.90 -20.71 9.40
C ALA A 334 -12.31 -19.23 9.39
N ASN A 335 -11.34 -18.31 9.37
CA ASN A 335 -11.61 -16.87 9.30
C ASN A 335 -12.32 -16.45 8.01
N TRP A 336 -11.91 -16.98 6.85
CA TRP A 336 -12.56 -16.70 5.57
C TRP A 336 -13.97 -17.28 5.52
N THR A 337 -14.17 -18.51 5.97
CA THR A 337 -15.48 -19.15 6.06
C THR A 337 -16.40 -18.38 7.00
N ALA A 338 -15.93 -17.96 8.17
CA ALA A 338 -16.68 -17.11 9.09
C ALA A 338 -17.04 -15.77 8.45
N GLY A 339 -16.13 -15.15 7.70
CA GLY A 339 -16.40 -13.91 6.97
C GLY A 339 -17.46 -14.05 5.87
N ILE A 340 -17.43 -15.14 5.10
CA ILE A 340 -18.46 -15.45 4.10
C ILE A 340 -19.81 -15.73 4.78
N ALA A 341 -19.81 -16.40 5.94
CA ALA A 341 -21.02 -16.67 6.71
C ALA A 341 -21.70 -15.40 7.26
N LEU A 342 -21.00 -14.26 7.29
CA LEU A 342 -21.61 -12.96 7.62
C LEU A 342 -22.44 -12.38 6.46
N MET A 343 -22.38 -12.93 5.25
CA MET A 343 -23.13 -12.41 4.12
C MET A 343 -24.61 -12.78 4.18
N ASP A 344 -25.48 -11.90 3.68
CA ASP A 344 -26.89 -12.22 3.51
C ASP A 344 -27.07 -13.33 2.47
N HIS A 345 -27.93 -14.30 2.77
CA HIS A 345 -28.28 -15.39 1.86
C HIS A 345 -29.31 -14.96 0.78
N THR A 346 -29.40 -13.67 0.47
CA THR A 346 -30.27 -13.13 -0.57
C THR A 346 -29.59 -13.21 -1.94
N LEU A 347 -30.39 -13.18 -3.02
CA LEU A 347 -29.85 -13.12 -4.38
C LEU A 347 -28.90 -11.92 -4.58
N ALA A 348 -29.24 -10.77 -3.98
CA ALA A 348 -28.39 -9.58 -4.01
C ALA A 348 -27.06 -9.81 -3.27
N GLY A 349 -27.11 -10.42 -2.07
CA GLY A 349 -25.90 -10.78 -1.31
C GLY A 349 -24.99 -11.75 -2.05
N GLN A 350 -25.55 -12.71 -2.79
CA GLN A 350 -24.78 -13.66 -3.60
C GLN A 350 -24.18 -13.03 -4.86
N LEU A 351 -24.90 -12.13 -5.54
CA LEU A 351 -24.45 -11.51 -6.79
C LEU A 351 -23.51 -10.32 -6.59
N PHE A 352 -23.74 -9.50 -5.56
CA PHE A 352 -23.02 -8.23 -5.35
C PHE A 352 -22.21 -8.18 -4.05
N GLY A 353 -22.27 -9.24 -3.24
CA GLY A 353 -21.73 -9.26 -1.89
C GLY A 353 -22.51 -8.35 -0.94
N MET A 354 -21.90 -8.01 0.19
CA MET A 354 -22.42 -7.00 1.13
C MET A 354 -21.98 -5.58 0.77
N GLY A 355 -21.49 -5.36 -0.47
CA GLY A 355 -20.87 -4.12 -0.93
C GLY A 355 -19.36 -4.05 -0.70
N LEU A 356 -18.67 -3.29 -1.56
CA LEU A 356 -17.22 -3.10 -1.50
C LEU A 356 -16.83 -2.42 -0.18
N GLY A 357 -15.82 -2.94 0.53
CA GLY A 357 -15.29 -2.31 1.74
C GLY A 357 -16.24 -2.28 2.95
N SER A 358 -17.34 -3.02 2.92
CA SER A 358 -18.30 -3.06 4.03
C SER A 358 -17.96 -4.07 5.12
N TYR A 359 -17.05 -5.01 4.86
CA TYR A 359 -16.73 -6.12 5.78
C TYR A 359 -16.51 -5.67 7.23
N PRO A 360 -15.69 -4.64 7.55
CA PRO A 360 -15.50 -4.24 8.94
C PRO A 360 -16.78 -3.71 9.61
N ARG A 361 -17.67 -3.04 8.87
CA ARG A 361 -18.96 -2.55 9.38
C ARG A 361 -19.93 -3.70 9.64
N ILE A 362 -20.03 -4.64 8.69
CA ILE A 362 -20.84 -5.86 8.84
C ILE A 362 -20.32 -6.72 9.99
N ALA A 363 -19.00 -6.85 10.12
CA ALA A 363 -18.36 -7.56 11.22
C ALA A 363 -18.61 -6.88 12.57
N ALA A 364 -18.58 -5.54 12.64
CA ALA A 364 -18.89 -4.79 13.85
C ALA A 364 -20.33 -4.99 14.36
N ASP A 365 -21.26 -5.17 13.42
CA ASP A 365 -22.69 -5.38 13.66
C ASP A 365 -23.01 -6.83 14.02
N ARG A 366 -22.48 -7.80 13.25
CA ARG A 366 -22.91 -9.20 13.32
C ARG A 366 -22.03 -10.11 14.17
N LEU A 367 -20.77 -9.76 14.40
CA LEU A 367 -19.90 -10.58 15.26
C LEU A 367 -20.22 -10.34 16.74
N PRO A 368 -20.01 -11.36 17.60
CA PRO A 368 -20.09 -11.21 19.04
C PRO A 368 -19.26 -10.02 19.56
N PRO A 369 -19.66 -9.38 20.67
CA PRO A 369 -18.97 -8.19 21.21
C PRO A 369 -17.46 -8.36 21.44
N ASN A 370 -16.98 -9.57 21.72
CA ASN A 370 -15.57 -9.89 21.95
C ASN A 370 -14.80 -10.33 20.69
N GLN A 371 -15.44 -10.36 19.52
CA GLN A 371 -14.85 -10.80 18.26
C GLN A 371 -14.91 -9.74 17.15
N GLY A 372 -15.70 -8.68 17.34
CA GLY A 372 -15.76 -7.56 16.41
C GLY A 372 -14.53 -6.63 16.46
N PRO A 373 -14.38 -5.73 15.47
CA PRO A 373 -13.32 -4.73 15.46
C PRO A 373 -13.50 -3.68 16.57
N SER A 374 -12.39 -3.20 17.12
CA SER A 374 -12.37 -2.03 17.99
C SER A 374 -12.70 -0.74 17.23
N ASN A 375 -13.26 0.24 17.93
CA ASN A 375 -13.69 1.51 17.36
C ASN A 375 -13.14 2.70 18.18
N PHE A 376 -13.12 3.89 17.59
CA PHE A 376 -12.87 5.13 18.31
C PHE A 376 -13.72 6.27 17.76
N VAL A 377 -14.06 7.22 18.62
CA VAL A 377 -14.84 8.42 18.29
C VAL A 377 -14.28 9.61 19.06
N ARG A 378 -14.13 10.75 18.39
CA ARG A 378 -13.82 12.05 19.00
C ARG A 378 -15.13 12.67 19.47
N LYS A 379 -15.21 12.93 20.76
CA LYS A 379 -16.31 13.67 21.38
C LYS A 379 -15.86 15.09 21.66
N PHE A 380 -16.62 16.05 21.13
CA PHE A 380 -16.42 17.47 21.39
C PHE A 380 -17.32 17.87 22.56
N GLY A 381 -16.72 18.16 23.71
CA GLY A 381 -17.41 18.60 24.91
C GLY A 381 -17.03 20.04 25.29
N VAL A 382 -17.74 20.58 26.28
CA VAL A 382 -17.48 21.92 26.84
C VAL A 382 -16.07 22.01 27.45
N ASP A 383 -15.60 20.91 28.07
CA ASP A 383 -14.28 20.80 28.72
C ASP A 383 -13.15 20.39 27.76
N GLY A 384 -13.43 20.39 26.44
CA GLY A 384 -12.48 20.06 25.38
C GLY A 384 -12.82 18.79 24.60
N THR A 385 -11.89 18.36 23.74
CA THR A 385 -12.05 17.16 22.91
C THR A 385 -11.54 15.92 23.64
N THR A 386 -12.37 14.89 23.73
CA THR A 386 -11.99 13.58 24.29
C THR A 386 -12.02 12.51 23.20
N LEU A 387 -11.05 11.59 23.23
CA LEU A 387 -11.05 10.41 22.38
C LEU A 387 -11.64 9.23 23.16
N GLU A 388 -12.77 8.72 22.70
CA GLU A 388 -13.41 7.53 23.26
C GLU A 388 -12.99 6.30 22.46
N LEU A 389 -12.51 5.27 23.16
CA LEU A 389 -12.06 4.00 22.58
C LEU A 389 -13.01 2.87 23.00
N THR A 390 -13.54 2.16 22.03
CA THR A 390 -14.33 0.94 22.24
C THR A 390 -13.46 -0.25 21.90
N MET A 391 -12.95 -0.92 22.94
CA MET A 391 -12.03 -2.04 22.82
C MET A 391 -12.79 -3.35 22.71
N LYS A 392 -12.72 -4.02 21.56
CA LYS A 392 -13.18 -5.40 21.35
C LYS A 392 -12.02 -6.36 21.09
N ALA A 393 -10.98 -5.84 20.44
CA ALA A 393 -9.67 -6.46 20.26
C ALA A 393 -8.57 -5.43 20.62
N GLY A 394 -7.30 -5.84 20.56
CA GLY A 394 -6.18 -4.91 20.72
C GLY A 394 -6.27 -3.75 19.72
N LEU A 395 -6.30 -2.52 20.23
CA LEU A 395 -6.23 -1.28 19.47
C LEU A 395 -5.13 -0.43 20.11
N TYR A 396 -4.25 0.10 19.28
CA TYR A 396 -3.25 1.07 19.69
C TYR A 396 -3.44 2.34 18.87
N PHE A 397 -3.04 3.48 19.43
CA PHE A 397 -3.14 4.77 18.76
C PHE A 397 -1.76 5.39 18.66
N GLY A 398 -1.19 5.35 17.45
CA GLY A 398 0.17 5.81 17.20
C GLY A 398 0.25 7.29 16.83
N GLN A 399 1.23 8.01 17.38
CA GLN A 399 1.63 9.33 16.93
C GLN A 399 3.15 9.39 16.74
N LYS A 400 3.61 9.79 15.54
CA LYS A 400 5.03 10.08 15.31
C LYS A 400 5.41 11.37 16.01
N LEU A 401 6.52 11.33 16.76
CA LEU A 401 7.02 12.46 17.53
C LEU A 401 8.41 12.89 17.07
N SER A 402 8.63 14.21 17.04
CA SER A 402 9.96 14.80 16.83
C SER A 402 10.60 15.08 18.20
N ILE A 403 11.22 14.07 18.80
CA ILE A 403 11.88 14.16 20.11
C ILE A 403 13.36 13.80 20.03
N LYS A 404 14.15 14.28 21.00
CA LYS A 404 15.58 13.97 21.13
C LYS A 404 15.73 12.55 21.68
N PRO A 405 16.47 11.65 20.99
CA PRO A 405 16.73 10.30 21.50
C PRO A 405 17.43 10.31 22.86
N GLY A 406 17.06 9.39 23.74
CA GLY A 406 17.65 9.22 25.08
C GLY A 406 17.35 10.32 26.11
N ALA A 407 16.62 11.37 25.72
CA ALA A 407 16.22 12.46 26.62
C ALA A 407 14.98 12.09 27.44
N ASP A 408 14.85 12.69 28.62
CA ASP A 408 13.69 12.52 29.49
C ASP A 408 12.58 13.50 29.11
N TYR A 409 11.35 12.98 29.09
CA TYR A 409 10.14 13.72 28.78
C TYR A 409 9.11 13.49 29.87
N ARG A 410 8.19 14.43 30.05
CA ARG A 410 7.07 14.28 30.99
C ARG A 410 5.80 13.93 30.22
N LEU A 411 5.25 12.75 30.47
CA LEU A 411 3.98 12.28 29.91
C LEU A 411 2.86 12.64 30.86
N ARG A 412 1.92 13.47 30.38
CA ARG A 412 0.69 13.80 31.11
C ARG A 412 -0.54 13.45 30.29
N LEU A 413 -1.38 12.54 30.79
CA LEU A 413 -2.60 12.08 30.14
C LEU A 413 -3.75 12.09 31.14
N ARG A 414 -4.95 12.51 30.70
CA ARG A 414 -6.20 12.29 31.43
C ARG A 414 -6.93 11.11 30.81
N VAL A 415 -7.24 10.10 31.62
CA VAL A 415 -7.93 8.88 31.16
C VAL A 415 -9.06 8.54 32.10
N ARG A 416 -10.12 7.94 31.54
CA ARG A 416 -11.25 7.38 32.27
C ARG A 416 -11.63 6.08 31.58
N ALA A 417 -11.80 5.01 32.34
CA ALA A 417 -12.29 3.74 31.82
C ALA A 417 -13.70 3.46 32.34
N ALA A 418 -14.57 2.92 31.49
CA ALA A 418 -15.92 2.52 31.88
C ALA A 418 -15.94 1.22 32.71
N VAL A 419 -14.89 0.40 32.55
CA VAL A 419 -14.65 -0.85 33.27
C VAL A 419 -13.19 -0.89 33.70
N ALA A 420 -12.86 -1.69 34.70
CA ALA A 420 -11.47 -1.86 35.12
C ALA A 420 -10.63 -2.42 33.97
N GLY A 421 -9.38 -1.94 33.84
CA GLY A 421 -8.50 -2.36 32.76
C GLY A 421 -7.10 -1.78 32.89
N SER A 422 -6.25 -2.00 31.89
CA SER A 422 -4.88 -1.47 31.85
C SER A 422 -4.65 -0.66 30.59
N LEU A 423 -3.99 0.49 30.73
CA LEU A 423 -3.49 1.30 29.64
C LEU A 423 -1.96 1.19 29.60
N GLY A 424 -1.41 0.77 28.46
CA GLY A 424 0.01 0.92 28.17
C GLY A 424 0.24 2.18 27.36
N VAL A 425 1.33 2.89 27.66
CA VAL A 425 1.83 3.99 26.83
C VAL A 425 3.30 3.75 26.56
N ASN A 426 3.66 3.60 25.28
CA ASN A 426 5.03 3.27 24.89
C ASN A 426 5.58 4.29 23.90
N LEU A 427 6.83 4.69 24.10
CA LEU A 427 7.69 5.32 23.10
C LEU A 427 8.59 4.26 22.49
N CYS A 428 8.40 3.97 21.21
CA CYS A 428 9.18 2.97 20.49
C CYS A 428 9.83 3.58 19.25
N GLN A 429 10.98 3.04 18.86
CA GLN A 429 11.51 3.22 17.51
C GLN A 429 10.67 2.34 16.58
N LYS A 430 9.91 2.95 15.69
CA LYS A 430 8.93 2.21 14.90
C LYS A 430 8.65 2.91 13.60
N LEU A 431 8.89 2.25 12.48
CA LEU A 431 8.51 2.77 11.16
C LEU A 431 6.99 2.69 10.96
N LEU A 432 6.42 1.49 11.07
CA LEU A 432 4.99 1.27 10.83
C LEU A 432 4.36 0.17 11.69
N LEU A 433 4.85 -1.08 11.57
CA LEU A 433 4.22 -2.24 12.22
C LEU A 433 5.04 -2.76 13.41
N TYR A 434 6.34 -2.99 13.22
CA TYR A 434 7.22 -3.56 14.24
C TYR A 434 7.82 -2.47 15.13
N SER A 435 7.66 -2.64 16.44
CA SER A 435 8.24 -1.78 17.46
C SER A 435 9.61 -2.30 17.86
N ASP A 436 10.57 -1.39 18.03
CA ASP A 436 11.92 -1.68 18.53
C ASP A 436 12.28 -0.69 19.64
N ASN A 437 13.18 -1.08 20.54
CA ASN A 437 13.71 -0.28 21.65
C ASN A 437 12.62 0.53 22.39
N CYS A 438 11.58 -0.15 22.86
CA CYS A 438 10.45 0.50 23.52
C CYS A 438 10.77 0.89 24.96
N GLN A 439 10.34 2.10 25.34
CA GLN A 439 10.31 2.60 26.72
C GLN A 439 8.87 2.98 27.03
N GLY A 440 8.31 2.52 28.13
CA GLY A 440 6.88 2.72 28.38
C GLY A 440 6.47 2.61 29.83
N ILE A 441 5.22 3.00 30.07
CA ILE A 441 4.57 2.89 31.36
C ILE A 441 3.26 2.10 31.22
N GLY A 442 2.96 1.30 32.23
CA GLY A 442 1.64 0.69 32.39
C GLY A 442 0.87 1.39 33.49
N GLN A 443 -0.40 1.69 33.24
CA GLN A 443 -1.33 2.22 34.25
C GLN A 443 -2.53 1.29 34.36
N THR A 444 -2.72 0.72 35.55
CA THR A 444 -3.96 0.03 35.90
C THR A 444 -5.04 1.08 36.25
N LEU A 445 -6.22 0.92 35.67
CA LEU A 445 -7.39 1.76 35.87
C LEU A 445 -8.40 0.94 36.69
N SER A 446 -8.31 1.06 38.01
CA SER A 446 -9.12 0.25 38.94
C SER A 446 -10.46 0.88 39.31
N ASP A 447 -10.64 2.19 39.12
CA ASP A 447 -11.83 2.96 39.50
C ASP A 447 -12.67 3.29 38.24
N PRO A 448 -13.72 2.51 37.92
CA PRO A 448 -14.54 2.77 36.74
C PRO A 448 -15.26 4.12 36.83
N GLY A 449 -15.36 4.81 35.71
CA GLY A 449 -16.09 6.07 35.58
C GLY A 449 -15.38 7.31 36.13
N ARG A 450 -14.25 7.17 36.85
CA ARG A 450 -13.50 8.30 37.39
C ARG A 450 -12.38 8.74 36.44
N TRP A 451 -12.21 10.06 36.28
CA TRP A 451 -11.05 10.61 35.59
C TRP A 451 -9.79 10.49 36.45
N VAL A 452 -8.74 9.91 35.88
CA VAL A 452 -7.42 9.77 36.47
C VAL A 452 -6.42 10.55 35.64
N VAL A 453 -5.52 11.27 36.30
CA VAL A 453 -4.40 11.96 35.66
C VAL A 453 -3.16 11.08 35.81
N ILE A 454 -2.61 10.62 34.70
CA ILE A 454 -1.31 10.00 34.63
C ILE A 454 -0.31 11.12 34.41
N ASP A 455 0.69 11.23 35.29
CA ASP A 455 1.76 12.21 35.20
C ASP A 455 3.07 11.54 35.62
N ARG A 456 3.88 11.17 34.63
CA ARG A 456 5.09 10.36 34.81
C ARG A 456 6.18 10.82 33.85
N ASP A 457 7.42 10.72 34.31
CA ASP A 457 8.57 10.87 33.43
C ASP A 457 8.73 9.60 32.58
N ILE A 458 9.01 9.79 31.30
CA ILE A 458 9.25 8.75 30.32
C ILE A 458 10.51 9.11 29.54
N ARG A 459 11.44 8.15 29.45
CA ARG A 459 12.67 8.35 28.70
C ARG A 459 12.47 7.97 27.25
N ALA A 460 12.87 8.85 26.33
CA ALA A 460 12.88 8.51 24.91
C ALA A 460 13.88 7.36 24.66
N PRO A 461 13.57 6.43 23.73
CA PRO A 461 14.50 5.40 23.32
C PRO A 461 15.88 5.97 23.01
N GLY A 462 16.92 5.36 23.59
CA GLY A 462 18.31 5.72 23.30
C GLY A 462 18.68 5.42 21.84
N ARG A 463 19.81 5.94 21.36
CA ARG A 463 20.37 5.48 20.09
C ARG A 463 21.01 4.12 20.31
N ALA A 464 20.79 3.17 19.42
CA ALA A 464 21.63 1.97 19.38
C ALA A 464 23.09 2.41 19.17
N GLU A 465 24.04 1.76 19.85
CA GLU A 465 25.46 2.16 19.85
C GLU A 465 26.15 1.99 18.48
N ALA A 466 25.52 1.26 17.54
CA ALA A 466 26.02 1.07 16.19
C ALA A 466 25.36 2.06 15.19
N ASP A 467 26.18 2.87 14.52
CA ASP A 467 25.86 3.82 13.44
C ASP A 467 25.09 5.11 13.81
N TRP A 468 25.88 6.08 14.26
CA TRP A 468 25.51 7.47 14.56
C TRP A 468 24.87 8.27 13.41
N SER A 469 25.01 7.83 12.15
CA SER A 469 24.47 8.52 10.97
C SER A 469 23.06 8.05 10.59
N LEU A 470 22.79 6.74 10.60
CA LEU A 470 21.51 6.15 10.18
C LEU A 470 20.48 6.06 11.31
N ALA A 471 20.91 6.02 12.57
CA ALA A 471 20.00 6.02 13.73
C ALA A 471 19.07 7.25 13.77
N ARG A 472 19.45 8.38 13.14
CA ARG A 472 18.61 9.58 13.01
C ARG A 472 17.37 9.36 12.14
N LEU A 473 17.38 8.32 11.30
CA LEU A 473 16.28 7.98 10.41
C LEU A 473 15.22 7.08 11.07
N ARG A 474 15.44 6.61 12.31
CA ARG A 474 14.45 5.83 13.07
C ARG A 474 13.38 6.77 13.63
N PRO A 475 12.15 6.80 13.10
CA PRO A 475 11.08 7.59 13.70
C PRO A 475 10.69 7.02 15.07
N ILE A 476 10.40 7.91 16.01
CA ILE A 476 9.86 7.55 17.32
C ILE A 476 8.34 7.70 17.27
N GLU A 477 7.63 6.65 17.71
CA GLU A 477 6.18 6.62 17.82
C GLU A 477 5.77 6.49 19.29
N LEU A 478 4.84 7.33 19.72
CA LEU A 478 4.07 7.15 20.94
C LEU A 478 2.84 6.30 20.61
N SER A 479 2.64 5.17 21.29
CA SER A 479 1.56 4.22 21.01
C SER A 479 0.89 3.65 22.25
#